data_AF-A0A497KDX2-F1
#
_entry.id   AF-A0A497KDX2-F1
#
_cell.length_a   1.000
_cell.length_b   1.000
_cell.length_c   1.000
_cell.angle_alpha   90.00
_cell.angle_beta   90.00
_cell.angle_gamma   90.00
#
_symmetry.space_group_name_H-M   'P 1'
#
loop_
_entity.id
_entity.type
_entity.pdbx_description
1 polymer ?
#
loop_
_entity_poly.entity_id
_entity_poly.type
_entity_poly.pdbx_seq_one_letter_code
_entity_poly.pdbx_strand_id
1 'polypeptide(L)'
;MQPVNLFTHIGLTLIFVGIAIIIVAIILFMLRGAEEAERVRGGGIIFVGPFPIIFGTDKESFKFLILLAIIIIIAVTGLILGLSMLKT
;
A
#
# COMPACT_ATOMS: atom_id res chain seq x y z
N MET A 1 -28.02 13.31 22.79
CA MET A 1 -26.61 13.43 22.37
C MET A 1 -25.88 12.24 22.98
N GLN A 2 -25.38 11.31 22.15
CA GLN A 2 -24.60 10.19 22.66
C GLN A 2 -23.30 10.75 23.27
N PRO A 3 -22.90 10.38 24.50
CA PRO A 3 -21.68 10.88 25.08
C PRO A 3 -20.50 10.37 24.26
N VAL A 4 -19.83 11.28 23.56
CA VAL A 4 -18.54 11.00 22.92
C VAL A 4 -17.54 10.62 24.01
N ASN A 5 -16.97 9.42 23.88
CA ASN A 5 -16.03 8.90 24.86
C ASN A 5 -14.63 9.50 24.62
N LEU A 6 -13.79 9.49 25.66
CA LEU A 6 -12.42 9.99 25.60
C LEU A 6 -11.60 9.31 24.49
N PHE A 7 -11.84 8.03 24.25
CA PHE A 7 -11.19 7.26 23.19
C PHE A 7 -11.49 7.80 21.79
N THR A 8 -12.73 8.28 21.55
CA THR A 8 -13.11 8.88 20.27
C THR A 8 -12.36 10.19 20.04
N HIS A 9 -12.20 11.01 21.09
CA HIS A 9 -11.43 12.26 21.00
C HIS A 9 -9.94 12.02 20.74
N ILE A 10 -9.34 11.06 21.45
CA ILE A 10 -7.93 10.71 21.28
C ILE A 10 -7.70 10.12 19.88
N GLY A 11 -8.54 9.18 19.45
CA GLY A 11 -8.45 8.56 18.13
C GLY A 11 -8.60 9.58 17.01
N LEU A 12 -9.59 10.48 17.10
CA LEU A 12 -9.79 11.53 16.11
C LEU A 12 -8.59 12.49 16.05
N THR A 13 -8.07 12.91 17.21
CA THR A 13 -6.88 13.78 17.28
C THR A 13 -5.67 13.12 16.63
N LEU A 14 -5.46 11.83 16.89
CA LEU A 14 -4.33 11.08 16.33
C LEU A 14 -4.40 10.96 14.80
N ILE A 15 -5.60 10.77 14.24
CA ILE A 15 -5.81 10.76 12.78
C ILE A 15 -5.39 12.10 12.18
N PHE A 16 -5.85 13.22 12.76
CA PHE A 16 -5.48 14.56 12.27
C PHE A 16 -3.97 14.83 12.40
N VAL A 17 -3.35 14.42 13.50
CA VAL A 17 -1.90 14.53 13.69
C VAL A 17 -1.15 13.71 12.65
N GLY A 18 -1.57 12.46 12.39
CA GLY A 18 -0.98 11.60 11.38
C GLY A 18 -1.05 12.21 9.97
N ILE A 19 -2.22 12.74 9.59
CA ILE A 19 -2.40 13.43 8.31
C ILE A 19 -1.49 14.67 8.24
N ALA A 20 -1.43 15.47 9.29
CA ALA A 20 -0.57 16.66 9.34
C ALA A 20 0.91 16.30 9.15
N ILE A 21 1.39 15.24 9.81
CA ILE A 21 2.78 14.74 9.67
C ILE A 21 3.05 14.31 8.21
N ILE A 22 2.13 13.57 7.58
CA ILE A 22 2.27 13.14 6.18
C ILE A 22 2.38 14.36 5.25
N ILE A 23 1.53 15.36 5.44
CA ILE A 23 1.56 16.59 4.64
C ILE A 23 2.89 17.32 4.80
N VAL A 24 3.37 17.50 6.04
CA VAL A 24 4.68 18.13 6.30
C VAL A 24 5.81 17.34 5.66
N ALA A 25 5.79 16.01 5.74
CA ALA A 25 6.80 15.15 5.13
C ALA A 25 6.83 15.31 3.60
N ILE A 26 5.67 15.35 2.94
CA ILE A 26 5.58 15.57 1.48
C ILE A 26 6.13 16.94 1.11
N ILE A 27 5.78 18.00 1.85
CA ILE A 27 6.28 19.36 1.60
C ILE A 27 7.81 19.40 1.75
N LEU A 28 8.36 18.83 2.83
CA LEU A 28 9.80 18.76 3.04
C LEU A 28 10.51 17.94 1.95
N PHE A 29 9.88 16.87 1.47
CA PHE A 29 10.39 16.05 0.37
C PHE A 29 10.43 16.82 -0.95
N MET A 30 9.39 17.59 -1.26
CA MET A 30 9.35 18.47 -2.43
C MET A 30 10.39 19.59 -2.34
N LEU A 31 10.54 20.21 -1.17
CA LEU A 31 11.49 21.31 -0.94
C LEU A 31 12.95 20.84 -0.97
N ARG A 32 13.22 19.57 -0.67
CA ARG A 32 14.58 19.01 -0.69
C ARG A 32 15.22 18.97 -2.08
N GLY A 33 14.45 19.15 -3.16
CA GLY A 33 14.97 19.20 -4.52
C GLY A 33 15.49 17.84 -5.00
N ALA A 34 15.24 17.53 -6.26
CA ALA A 34 15.80 16.34 -6.90
C ALA A 34 17.30 16.59 -7.17
N GLU A 35 18.14 16.43 -6.15
CA GLU A 35 19.57 16.26 -6.37
C GLU A 35 19.78 14.96 -7.14
N GLU A 36 20.29 15.13 -8.36
CA GLU A 36 20.46 14.15 -9.42
C GLU A 36 19.14 13.59 -9.98
N ALA A 37 19.06 13.59 -11.32
CA ALA A 37 18.05 12.84 -12.04
C ALA A 37 18.32 11.34 -11.89
N GLU A 38 18.14 10.82 -10.67
CA GLU A 38 18.11 9.40 -10.41
C GLU A 38 16.99 8.84 -11.28
N ARG A 39 17.34 7.86 -12.12
CA ARG A 39 16.36 7.21 -13.00
C ARG A 39 15.22 6.74 -12.13
N VAL A 40 14.03 7.32 -12.30
CA VAL A 40 12.85 6.99 -11.48
C VAL A 40 12.63 5.48 -11.53
N ARG A 41 12.97 4.81 -10.43
CA ARG A 41 12.78 3.38 -10.22
C ARG A 41 11.38 3.20 -9.70
N GLY A 42 10.53 2.59 -10.51
CA GLY A 42 9.11 2.50 -10.27
C GLY A 42 8.50 1.39 -11.08
N GLY A 43 7.29 0.98 -10.69
CA GLY A 43 6.57 -0.06 -11.38
C GLY A 43 5.19 -0.25 -10.78
N GLY A 44 4.39 -1.09 -11.43
CA GLY A 44 3.02 -1.39 -11.03
C GLY A 44 2.63 -2.79 -11.42
N ILE A 45 1.60 -3.30 -10.75
CA ILE A 45 1.00 -4.61 -11.02
C ILE A 45 -0.48 -4.37 -11.27
N ILE A 46 -1.00 -4.92 -12.37
CA ILE A 46 -2.43 -4.96 -12.66
C ILE A 46 -2.87 -6.42 -12.55
N PHE A 47 -3.81 -6.71 -11.66
CA PHE A 47 -4.37 -8.05 -11.54
C PHE A 47 -5.58 -8.20 -12.45
N VAL A 48 -5.45 -9.01 -13.52
CA VAL A 48 -6.55 -9.39 -14.41
C VAL A 48 -6.98 -10.80 -14.04
N GLY A 49 -7.91 -10.92 -13.09
CA GLY A 49 -8.16 -12.20 -12.40
C GLY A 49 -6.92 -12.62 -11.59
N PRO A 50 -6.67 -13.93 -11.38
CA PRO A 50 -5.47 -14.39 -10.67
C PRO A 50 -4.18 -14.23 -11.49
N PHE A 51 -4.24 -13.61 -12.68
CA PHE A 51 -3.09 -13.39 -13.56
C PHE A 51 -2.57 -11.95 -13.42
N PRO A 52 -1.40 -11.75 -12.80
CA PRO A 52 -0.80 -10.43 -12.64
C PRO A 52 -0.09 -10.00 -13.93
N ILE A 53 -0.24 -8.74 -14.31
CA ILE A 53 0.52 -8.07 -15.36
C ILE A 53 1.45 -7.07 -14.67
N ILE A 54 2.75 -7.30 -14.78
CA ILE A 54 3.78 -6.57 -14.04
C ILE A 54 4.53 -5.64 -14.98
N PHE A 55 4.66 -4.38 -14.58
CA PHE A 55 5.44 -3.36 -15.28
C PHE A 55 6.47 -2.78 -14.32
N GLY A 56 7.70 -2.57 -14.76
CA GLY A 56 8.75 -1.95 -13.96
C GLY A 56 9.77 -1.26 -14.84
N THR A 57 10.27 -0.12 -14.38
CA THR A 57 11.31 0.66 -15.06
C THR A 57 12.71 0.09 -14.81
N ASP A 58 12.86 -0.83 -13.87
CA ASP A 58 14.12 -1.51 -13.56
C ASP A 58 13.92 -2.94 -13.04
N LYS A 59 15.01 -3.73 -13.10
CA LYS A 59 14.99 -5.16 -12.73
C LYS A 59 14.70 -5.41 -11.25
N GLU A 60 15.06 -4.48 -10.38
CA GLU A 60 14.87 -4.62 -8.93
C GLU A 60 13.41 -4.39 -8.56
N SER A 61 12.81 -3.31 -9.09
CA SER A 61 11.36 -3.10 -9.00
C SER A 61 10.59 -4.30 -9.57
N PHE A 62 11.00 -4.84 -10.71
CA PHE A 62 10.34 -5.99 -11.32
C PHE A 62 10.40 -7.24 -10.41
N LYS A 63 11.56 -7.53 -9.81
CA LYS A 63 11.72 -8.65 -8.85
C LYS A 63 10.83 -8.48 -7.62
N PHE A 64 10.81 -7.28 -7.05
CA PHE A 64 9.98 -6.99 -5.89
C PHE A 64 8.49 -7.16 -6.21
N LEU A 65 8.06 -6.63 -7.36
CA LEU A 65 6.67 -6.73 -7.81
C LEU A 65 6.25 -8.18 -8.13
N ILE A 66 7.14 -8.99 -8.70
CA ILE A 66 6.87 -10.44 -8.88
C ILE A 66 6.65 -11.12 -7.52
N LEU A 67 7.54 -10.88 -6.55
CA LEU A 67 7.42 -11.48 -5.23
C LEU A 67 6.11 -11.07 -4.56
N LEU A 68 5.76 -9.78 -4.63
CA LEU A 68 4.51 -9.26 -4.11
C LEU A 68 3.30 -9.91 -4.79
N ALA A 69 3.32 -10.05 -6.12
CA ALA A 69 2.25 -10.68 -6.87
C ALA A 69 2.02 -12.13 -6.43
N ILE A 70 3.09 -12.91 -6.27
CA ILE A 70 3.02 -14.31 -5.83
C ILE A 70 2.40 -14.40 -4.42
N ILE A 71 2.87 -13.56 -3.48
CA ILE A 71 2.33 -13.52 -2.12
C ILE A 71 0.83 -13.22 -2.15
N ILE A 72 0.39 -12.23 -2.92
CA ILE A 72 -1.02 -11.85 -3.03
C ILE A 72 -1.84 -12.99 -3.64
N ILE A 73 -1.36 -13.63 -4.72
CA ILE A 73 -2.08 -14.73 -5.37
C ILE A 73 -2.27 -15.91 -4.41
N ILE A 74 -1.23 -16.29 -3.67
CA ILE A 74 -1.31 -17.36 -2.69
C ILE A 74 -2.28 -16.99 -1.57
N ALA A 75 -2.19 -15.76 -1.04
CA ALA A 75 -3.08 -15.29 0.03
C ALA A 75 -4.55 -15.27 -0.41
N VAL A 76 -4.85 -14.69 -1.57
CA VAL A 76 -6.21 -14.57 -2.11
C VAL A 76 -6.76 -15.95 -2.48
N THR A 77 -6.01 -16.76 -3.22
CA THR A 77 -6.45 -18.09 -3.64
C THR A 77 -6.63 -19.00 -2.42
N GLY A 78 -5.69 -18.96 -1.47
CA GLY A 78 -5.79 -19.71 -0.22
C GLY A 78 -6.99 -19.29 0.63
N LEU A 79 -7.26 -17.98 0.71
CA LEU A 79 -8.46 -17.47 1.40
C LEU A 79 -9.74 -17.97 0.72
N ILE A 80 -9.84 -17.88 -0.62
CA ILE A 80 -11.01 -18.35 -1.37
C ILE A 80 -11.23 -19.84 -1.15
N LEU A 81 -10.17 -20.65 -1.27
CA LEU A 81 -10.25 -22.10 -1.04
C LEU A 81 -10.64 -22.42 0.41
N GLY A 82 -10.04 -21.74 1.40
CA GLY A 82 -10.38 -21.93 2.81
C GLY A 82 -11.83 -21.58 3.12
N LEU A 83 -12.33 -20.47 2.55
CA LEU A 83 -13.74 -20.09 2.67
C LEU A 83 -14.66 -21.11 1.97
N SER A 84 -14.24 -21.68 0.83
CA SER A 84 -14.98 -22.73 0.15
C SER A 84 -15.10 -24.00 0.98
N MET A 85 -14.06 -24.35 1.74
CA MET A 85 -14.07 -25.52 2.64
C MET A 85 -14.99 -25.30 3.85
N LEU A 86 -15.13 -24.06 4.35
CA LEU A 86 -16.01 -23.74 5.47
C LEU A 86 -17.50 -23.70 5.09
N LYS A 87 -17.81 -23.42 3.82
CA LYS A 87 -19.18 -23.30 3.30
C LYS A 87 -19.82 -24.65 2.93
N THR A 88 -19.03 -25.72 2.88
CA THR A 88 -19.47 -27.10 2.59
C THR A 88 -19.70 -27.85 3.89
#